data_AF-A0A6H1CC66-F1
#
_entry.id   AF-A0A6H1CC66-F1
#
_cell.length_a   1.000
_cell.length_b   1.000
_cell.length_c   1.000
_cell.angle_alpha   90.00
_cell.angle_beta   90.00
_cell.angle_gamma   90.00
#
_symmetry.space_group_name_H-M   'P 1'
#
loop_
_entity.id
_entity.type
_entity.pdbx_description
1 polymer ?
#
loop_
_entity_poly.entity_id
_entity_poly.type
_entity_poly.pdbx_seq_one_letter_code
_entity_poly.pdbx_strand_id
1 'polypeptide(L)'
;MADGRLEAPAPDTADPVQRWEWFADLYTHPRWGLVAAVSAFPTDLGDVVADACRAVPHQHGGDALIAERWGWLAHRARTQLKQTVSVAELHAWSAITFTALDADDHLHGRPFGGTEAVTTVFSAVLAAQPPALAGELIAAAVDGWSARCLQEAGWMA
;
A
#
# COMPACT_ATOMS: atom_id res chain seq x y z
N MET A 1 3.05 -24.26 17.35
CA MET A 1 1.85 -23.52 17.80
C MET A 1 2.09 -22.08 17.38
N ALA A 2 1.28 -21.55 16.46
CA ALA A 2 1.28 -20.12 16.17
C ALA A 2 0.71 -19.42 17.41
N ASP A 3 1.35 -18.36 17.91
CA ASP A 3 1.03 -17.71 19.17
C ASP A 3 -0.31 -16.92 19.16
N GLY A 4 -1.10 -17.07 18.10
CA GLY A 4 -2.40 -16.42 17.94
C GLY A 4 -2.32 -14.90 17.78
N ARG A 5 -1.12 -14.32 17.68
CA ARG A 5 -0.90 -12.90 17.42
C ARG A 5 -0.37 -12.75 16.01
N LEU A 6 -1.27 -12.80 15.04
CA LEU A 6 -1.01 -12.12 13.77
C LEU A 6 -0.87 -10.64 14.11
N GLU A 7 0.37 -10.18 14.31
CA GLU A 7 0.65 -8.75 14.31
C GLU A 7 0.12 -8.16 13.02
N ALA A 8 -0.47 -6.96 13.11
CA ALA A 8 -0.93 -6.25 11.94
C ALA A 8 0.24 -6.11 10.96
N PRO A 9 0.01 -6.30 9.64
CA PRO A 9 1.10 -6.21 8.67
C PRO A 9 1.71 -4.80 8.69
N ALA A 10 3.02 -4.73 8.43
CA ALA A 10 3.82 -3.52 8.42
C ALA A 10 3.73 -2.66 9.70
N PRO A 11 3.96 -3.23 10.90
CA PRO A 11 3.92 -2.47 12.15
C PRO A 11 4.96 -1.34 12.15
N ASP A 12 4.73 -0.30 12.95
CA ASP A 12 5.60 0.90 13.00
C ASP A 12 7.05 0.62 13.39
N THR A 13 7.30 -0.52 14.04
CA THR A 13 8.63 -0.98 14.45
C THR A 13 9.38 -1.74 13.35
N ALA A 14 8.74 -2.08 12.24
CA ALA A 14 9.38 -2.79 11.13
C ALA A 14 10.29 -1.88 10.30
N ASP A 15 11.23 -2.48 9.58
CA ASP A 15 12.14 -1.77 8.69
C ASP A 15 11.38 -0.90 7.67
N PRO A 16 11.67 0.41 7.56
CA PRO A 16 10.96 1.30 6.65
C PRO A 16 11.04 0.88 5.18
N VAL A 17 12.15 0.31 4.72
CA VAL A 17 12.29 -0.14 3.32
C VAL A 17 11.29 -1.24 3.05
N GLN A 18 11.21 -2.25 3.94
CA GLN A 18 10.26 -3.35 3.79
C GLN A 18 8.80 -2.88 3.83
N ARG A 19 8.47 -1.93 4.71
CA ARG A 19 7.12 -1.37 4.80
C ARG A 19 6.73 -0.70 3.48
N TRP A 20 7.61 0.13 2.92
CA TRP A 20 7.37 0.85 1.67
C TRP A 20 7.31 -0.07 0.45
N GLU A 21 8.15 -1.10 0.39
CA GLU A 21 8.06 -2.12 -0.65
C GLU A 21 6.76 -2.94 -0.55
N TRP A 22 6.32 -3.29 0.65
CA TRP A 22 5.03 -3.97 0.83
C TRP A 22 3.85 -3.05 0.49
N PHE A 23 3.93 -1.75 0.79
CA PHE A 23 2.95 -0.78 0.29
C PHE A 23 2.94 -0.72 -1.23
N ALA A 24 4.08 -0.82 -1.91
CA ALA A 24 4.12 -0.92 -3.36
C ALA A 24 3.38 -2.17 -3.87
N ASP A 25 3.56 -3.30 -3.19
CA ASP A 25 2.88 -4.56 -3.54
C ASP A 25 1.35 -4.48 -3.35
N LEU A 26 0.85 -3.73 -2.36
CA LEU A 26 -0.59 -3.46 -2.21
C LEU A 26 -1.22 -2.86 -3.48
N TYR A 27 -0.44 -2.15 -4.29
CA TYR A 27 -0.91 -1.62 -5.58
C TYR A 27 -0.71 -2.62 -6.71
N THR A 28 0.49 -3.21 -6.83
CA THR A 28 0.91 -3.90 -8.07
C THR A 28 1.10 -5.41 -7.96
N HIS A 29 0.95 -6.03 -6.78
CA HIS A 29 1.20 -7.47 -6.67
C HIS A 29 0.27 -8.25 -7.62
N PRO A 30 0.80 -9.12 -8.49
CA PRO A 30 0.06 -9.68 -9.63
C PRO A 30 -1.13 -10.55 -9.24
N ARG A 31 -1.16 -11.02 -8.00
CA ARG A 31 -2.25 -11.85 -7.47
C ARG A 31 -3.25 -11.09 -6.60
N TRP A 32 -2.80 -10.14 -5.79
CA TRP A 32 -3.60 -9.57 -4.68
C TRP A 32 -3.53 -8.06 -4.55
N GLY A 33 -2.68 -7.38 -5.33
CA GLY A 33 -2.64 -5.93 -5.36
C GLY A 33 -3.89 -5.33 -6.00
N LEU A 34 -4.14 -4.04 -5.78
CA LEU A 34 -5.31 -3.33 -6.30
C LEU A 34 -5.47 -3.48 -7.81
N VAL A 35 -4.38 -3.42 -8.57
CA VAL A 35 -4.41 -3.57 -10.04
C VAL A 35 -5.00 -4.92 -10.46
N ALA A 36 -4.71 -5.99 -9.72
CA ALA A 36 -5.23 -7.33 -10.01
C ALA A 36 -6.65 -7.53 -9.45
N ALA A 37 -6.93 -6.96 -8.27
CA ALA A 37 -8.15 -7.22 -7.52
C ALA A 37 -9.30 -6.24 -7.80
N VAL A 38 -9.04 -5.08 -8.42
CA VAL A 38 -10.05 -4.04 -8.66
C VAL A 38 -9.98 -3.62 -10.12
N SER A 39 -10.84 -4.18 -10.97
CA SER A 39 -10.81 -3.95 -12.43
C SER A 39 -11.02 -2.49 -12.86
N ALA A 40 -11.67 -1.69 -12.01
CA ALA A 40 -11.86 -0.26 -12.24
C ALA A 40 -10.62 0.59 -11.86
N PHE A 41 -9.64 0.00 -11.16
CA PHE A 41 -8.43 0.69 -10.76
C PHE A 41 -7.41 0.69 -11.92
N PRO A 42 -6.88 1.86 -12.35
CA PRO A 42 -5.99 1.92 -13.51
C PRO A 42 -4.62 1.27 -13.24
N THR A 43 -4.20 0.34 -14.11
CA THR A 43 -2.90 -0.34 -14.04
C THR A 43 -1.72 0.63 -14.07
N ASP A 44 -1.72 1.57 -15.02
CA ASP A 44 -0.69 2.58 -15.20
C ASP A 44 -0.48 3.43 -13.94
N LEU A 45 -1.58 3.76 -13.27
CA LEU A 45 -1.52 4.46 -12.00
C LEU A 45 -0.98 3.59 -10.87
N GLY A 46 -1.41 2.33 -10.79
CA GLY A 46 -0.90 1.39 -9.80
C GLY A 46 0.62 1.27 -9.87
N ASP A 47 1.17 1.15 -11.08
CA ASP A 47 2.61 1.11 -11.33
C ASP A 47 3.31 2.40 -10.86
N VAL A 48 2.74 3.57 -11.18
CA VAL A 48 3.29 4.87 -10.75
C VAL A 48 3.28 5.00 -9.22
N VAL A 49 2.23 4.56 -8.54
CA VAL A 49 2.15 4.59 -7.07
C VAL A 49 3.14 3.62 -6.45
N ALA A 50 3.25 2.40 -6.98
CA ALA A 50 4.20 1.42 -6.49
C ALA A 50 5.66 1.89 -6.64
N ASP A 51 6.00 2.48 -7.78
CA ASP A 51 7.32 3.08 -7.99
C ASP A 51 7.58 4.27 -7.06
N ALA A 52 6.54 5.08 -6.78
CA ALA A 52 6.64 6.16 -5.81
C ALA A 52 6.90 5.62 -4.41
N CYS A 53 6.19 4.56 -3.97
CA CYS A 53 6.42 3.88 -2.69
C CYS A 53 7.87 3.39 -2.56
N ARG A 54 8.39 2.68 -3.58
CA ARG A 54 9.76 2.15 -3.57
C ARG A 54 10.83 3.23 -3.52
N ALA A 55 10.54 4.43 -4.02
CA ALA A 55 11.49 5.54 -3.98
C ALA A 55 11.60 6.19 -2.59
N VAL A 56 10.53 6.14 -1.77
CA VAL A 56 10.46 6.83 -0.47
C VAL A 56 11.63 6.49 0.47
N PRO A 57 11.97 5.23 0.78
CA PRO A 57 12.98 4.94 1.79
C PRO A 57 14.41 5.29 1.36
N HIS A 58 14.66 5.55 0.07
CA HIS A 58 15.99 5.85 -0.46
C HIS A 58 16.30 7.35 -0.54
N GLN A 59 15.39 8.19 -0.06
CA GLN A 59 15.60 9.63 -0.07
C GLN A 59 16.59 10.06 1.02
N HIS A 60 17.56 10.87 0.60
CA HIS A 60 18.48 11.54 1.52
C HIS A 60 18.14 13.02 1.56
N GLY A 61 17.39 13.43 2.59
CA GLY A 61 17.12 14.83 2.98
C GLY A 61 17.00 15.83 1.81
N GLY A 62 15.79 16.01 1.28
CA GLY A 62 15.49 17.07 0.32
C GLY A 62 15.25 16.64 -1.13
N ASP A 63 14.83 15.40 -1.38
CA ASP A 63 14.46 14.96 -2.72
C ASP A 63 13.10 15.54 -3.13
N ALA A 64 13.11 16.81 -3.56
CA ALA A 64 11.94 17.57 -3.96
C ALA A 64 11.10 16.85 -5.03
N LEU A 65 11.73 15.99 -5.83
CA LEU A 65 11.08 15.22 -6.88
C LEU A 65 10.12 14.16 -6.29
N ILE A 66 10.50 13.48 -5.22
CA ILE A 66 9.65 12.48 -4.55
C ILE A 66 8.46 13.17 -3.90
N ALA A 67 8.70 14.30 -3.23
CA ALA A 67 7.63 15.11 -2.63
C ALA A 67 6.66 15.65 -3.68
N GLU A 68 7.16 16.15 -4.81
CA GLU A 68 6.33 16.62 -5.93
C GLU A 68 5.50 15.48 -6.53
N ARG A 69 6.10 14.29 -6.70
CA ARG A 69 5.40 13.09 -7.20
C ARG A 69 4.23 12.70 -6.30
N TRP A 70 4.45 12.67 -4.98
CA TRP A 70 3.37 12.39 -4.02
C TRP A 70 2.32 13.50 -3.96
N GLY A 71 2.73 14.77 -4.10
CA GLY A 71 1.81 15.89 -4.23
C GLY A 71 0.89 15.75 -5.46
N TRP A 72 1.45 15.36 -6.61
CA TRP A 72 0.68 15.07 -7.82
C TRP A 72 -0.27 13.88 -7.64
N LEU A 73 0.21 12.77 -7.05
CA LEU A 73 -0.62 11.59 -6.77
C LEU A 73 -1.80 11.92 -5.85
N ALA A 74 -1.55 12.65 -4.76
CA ALA A 74 -2.59 13.09 -3.84
C ALA A 74 -3.61 14.00 -4.53
N HIS A 75 -3.15 14.95 -5.36
CA HIS A 75 -4.04 15.83 -6.11
C HIS A 75 -4.91 15.06 -7.11
N ARG A 76 -4.32 14.13 -7.86
CA ARG A 76 -5.03 13.26 -8.80
C ARG A 76 -6.08 12.42 -8.07
N ALA A 77 -5.71 11.78 -6.96
CA ALA A 77 -6.63 10.95 -6.18
C ALA A 77 -7.81 11.75 -5.64
N ARG A 78 -7.57 12.93 -5.04
CA ARG A 78 -8.63 13.83 -4.57
C ARG A 78 -9.55 14.33 -5.68
N THR A 79 -9.03 14.50 -6.90
CA THR A 79 -9.85 14.86 -8.06
C THR A 79 -10.75 13.71 -8.47
N GLN A 80 -10.23 12.50 -8.52
CA GLN A 80 -11.00 11.32 -8.92
C GLN A 80 -12.04 10.91 -7.87
N LEU A 81 -11.76 11.12 -6.57
CA LEU A 81 -12.73 10.90 -5.50
C LEU A 81 -14.03 11.70 -5.68
N LYS A 82 -13.98 12.87 -6.34
CA LYS A 82 -15.18 13.69 -6.63
C LYS A 82 -16.05 13.12 -7.76
N GLN A 83 -15.51 12.20 -8.54
CA GLN A 83 -16.12 11.65 -9.76
C GLN A 83 -16.47 10.18 -9.62
N THR A 84 -15.86 9.50 -8.66
CA THR A 84 -16.07 8.08 -8.36
C THR A 84 -17.52 7.81 -7.96
N VAL A 85 -18.06 6.71 -8.50
CA VAL A 85 -19.41 6.21 -8.18
C VAL A 85 -19.38 4.81 -7.58
N SER A 86 -18.29 4.07 -7.74
CA SER A 86 -18.08 2.75 -7.15
C SER A 86 -17.49 2.85 -5.74
N VAL A 87 -17.99 2.04 -4.81
CA VAL A 87 -17.40 1.91 -3.47
C VAL A 87 -15.96 1.38 -3.55
N ALA A 88 -15.67 0.47 -4.48
CA ALA A 88 -14.32 -0.06 -4.67
C ALA A 88 -13.35 1.02 -5.16
N GLU A 89 -13.76 1.84 -6.14
CA GLU A 89 -12.93 2.95 -6.60
C GLU A 89 -12.74 3.98 -5.49
N LEU A 90 -13.77 4.28 -4.70
CA LEU A 90 -13.69 5.22 -3.59
C LEU A 90 -12.57 4.81 -2.62
N HIS A 91 -12.54 3.53 -2.27
CA HIS A 91 -11.51 3.00 -1.39
C HIS A 91 -10.13 2.97 -2.05
N ALA A 92 -10.02 2.60 -3.33
CA ALA A 92 -8.74 2.59 -4.05
C ALA A 92 -8.12 4.00 -4.16
N TRP A 93 -8.92 5.02 -4.45
CA TRP A 93 -8.46 6.42 -4.48
C TRP A 93 -8.18 6.99 -3.09
N SER A 94 -8.92 6.54 -2.07
CA SER A 94 -8.62 6.89 -0.68
C SER A 94 -7.28 6.31 -0.24
N ALA A 95 -6.95 5.07 -0.63
CA ALA A 95 -5.67 4.44 -0.34
C ALA A 95 -4.50 5.29 -0.83
N ILE A 96 -4.54 5.78 -2.07
CA ILE A 96 -3.50 6.67 -2.61
C ILE A 96 -3.37 7.95 -1.77
N THR A 97 -4.51 8.51 -1.33
CA THR A 97 -4.50 9.72 -0.50
C THR A 97 -3.84 9.46 0.86
N PHE A 98 -4.13 8.32 1.50
CA PHE A 98 -3.51 7.95 2.77
C PHE A 98 -2.03 7.60 2.63
N THR A 99 -1.65 6.83 1.60
CA THR A 99 -0.23 6.55 1.32
C THR A 99 0.55 7.83 1.04
N ALA A 100 -0.05 8.83 0.38
CA ALA A 100 0.59 10.13 0.18
C ALA A 100 0.80 10.90 1.49
N LEU A 101 -0.09 10.75 2.48
CA LEU A 101 0.08 11.33 3.81
C LEU A 101 1.21 10.62 4.57
N ASP A 102 1.24 9.28 4.53
CA ASP A 102 2.33 8.50 5.12
C ASP A 102 3.69 8.86 4.47
N ALA A 103 3.70 9.11 3.16
CA ALA A 103 4.90 9.54 2.45
C ALA A 103 5.35 10.93 2.90
N ASP A 104 4.42 11.88 3.06
CA ASP A 104 4.72 13.23 3.57
C ASP A 104 5.27 13.17 5.00
N ASP A 105 4.69 12.35 5.88
CA ASP A 105 5.19 12.14 7.23
C ASP A 105 6.63 11.61 7.20
N HIS A 106 6.88 10.55 6.43
CA HIS A 106 8.21 9.96 6.31
C HIS A 106 9.24 10.96 5.72
N LEU A 107 8.86 11.70 4.68
CA LEU A 107 9.68 12.75 4.04
C LEU A 107 10.11 13.86 5.02
N HIS A 108 9.28 14.17 6.00
CA HIS A 108 9.55 15.17 7.03
C HIS A 108 10.17 14.57 8.31
N GLY A 109 10.60 13.31 8.27
CA GLY A 109 11.19 12.61 9.42
C GLY A 109 10.19 12.36 10.55
N ARG A 110 8.88 12.38 10.26
CA ARG A 110 7.82 12.03 11.20
C ARG A 110 7.52 10.53 11.10
N PRO A 111 7.07 9.89 12.19
CA PRO A 111 6.55 8.53 12.13
C PRO A 111 5.36 8.44 11.17
N PHE A 112 5.27 7.35 10.41
CA PHE A 112 4.12 7.02 9.55
C PHE A 112 3.52 5.67 9.95
N GLY A 113 2.19 5.57 9.86
CA GLY A 113 1.43 4.43 10.38
C GLY A 113 0.99 3.44 9.30
N GLY A 114 0.51 3.93 8.15
CA GLY A 114 0.03 3.08 7.06
C GLY A 114 -1.29 2.36 7.28
N THR A 115 -1.89 2.42 8.47
CA THR A 115 -3.13 1.67 8.78
C THR A 115 -4.28 2.09 7.88
N GLU A 116 -4.46 3.40 7.67
CA GLU A 116 -5.50 3.94 6.80
C GLU A 116 -5.28 3.55 5.34
N ALA A 117 -4.04 3.53 4.85
CA ALA A 117 -3.71 3.06 3.50
C ALA A 117 -4.05 1.56 3.34
N VAL A 118 -3.60 0.71 4.26
CA VAL A 118 -3.84 -0.74 4.21
C VAL A 118 -5.32 -1.07 4.30
N THR A 119 -6.02 -0.49 5.27
CA THR A 119 -7.45 -0.76 5.47
C THR A 119 -8.29 -0.31 4.29
N THR A 120 -7.93 0.81 3.63
CA THR A 120 -8.62 1.24 2.41
C THR A 120 -8.30 0.36 1.21
N VAL A 121 -7.07 -0.14 1.04
CA VAL A 121 -6.77 -1.16 0.03
C VAL A 121 -7.66 -2.39 0.24
N PHE A 122 -7.71 -2.93 1.46
CA PHE A 122 -8.54 -4.10 1.75
C PHE A 122 -10.04 -3.82 1.61
N SER A 123 -10.50 -2.62 1.94
CA SER A 123 -11.89 -2.20 1.70
C SER A 123 -12.22 -2.14 0.21
N ALA A 124 -11.27 -1.71 -0.64
CA ALA A 124 -11.45 -1.73 -2.08
C ALA A 124 -11.58 -3.17 -2.61
N VAL A 125 -10.76 -4.09 -2.12
CA VAL A 125 -10.82 -5.51 -2.47
C VAL A 125 -12.16 -6.13 -2.03
N LEU A 126 -12.59 -5.87 -0.79
CA LEU A 126 -13.89 -6.34 -0.27
C LEU A 126 -15.07 -5.81 -1.08
N ALA A 127 -14.98 -4.57 -1.58
CA ALA A 127 -16.02 -3.98 -2.40
C ALA A 127 -16.01 -4.46 -3.87
N ALA A 128 -14.86 -4.91 -4.39
CA ALA A 128 -14.69 -5.33 -5.77
C ALA A 128 -14.91 -6.84 -5.99
N GLN A 129 -14.71 -7.66 -4.96
CA GLN A 129 -14.63 -9.11 -5.10
C GLN A 129 -15.71 -9.84 -4.29
N PRO A 130 -16.12 -11.06 -4.71
CA PRO A 130 -16.95 -11.92 -3.88
C PRO A 130 -16.29 -12.16 -2.51
N PRO A 131 -17.05 -12.25 -1.40
CA PRO A 131 -16.49 -12.30 -0.05
C PRO A 131 -15.43 -13.40 0.17
N ALA A 132 -15.63 -14.60 -0.40
CA ALA A 132 -14.67 -15.70 -0.30
C ALA A 132 -13.33 -15.35 -0.96
N LEU A 133 -13.37 -14.85 -2.19
CA LEU A 133 -12.18 -14.45 -2.93
C LEU A 133 -11.50 -13.23 -2.27
N ALA A 134 -12.26 -12.25 -1.79
CA ALA A 134 -11.69 -11.11 -1.07
C ALA A 134 -10.92 -11.56 0.17
N GLY A 135 -11.46 -12.51 0.94
CA GLY A 135 -10.77 -13.11 2.09
C GLY A 135 -9.47 -13.81 1.70
N GLU A 136 -9.48 -14.60 0.62
CA GLU A 136 -8.28 -15.27 0.10
C GLU A 136 -7.19 -14.28 -0.36
N LEU A 137 -7.57 -13.17 -1.00
CA LEU A 137 -6.64 -12.15 -1.48
C LEU A 137 -6.02 -11.37 -0.32
N ILE A 138 -6.82 -10.97 0.68
CA ILE A 138 -6.34 -10.27 1.87
C ILE A 138 -5.41 -11.18 2.68
N ALA A 139 -5.79 -12.45 2.88
CA ALA A 139 -4.91 -13.42 3.54
C ALA A 139 -3.58 -13.57 2.79
N ALA A 140 -3.61 -13.64 1.46
CA ALA A 140 -2.39 -13.71 0.66
C ALA A 140 -1.51 -12.45 0.76
N ALA A 141 -2.10 -11.26 0.91
CA ALA A 141 -1.36 -10.02 1.15
C ALA A 141 -0.67 -10.01 2.53
N VAL A 142 -1.37 -10.50 3.56
CA VAL A 142 -0.83 -10.66 4.93
C VAL A 142 0.27 -11.73 4.99
N ASP A 143 0.09 -12.84 4.27
CA ASP A 143 1.12 -13.88 4.13
C ASP A 143 2.34 -13.33 3.38
N GLY A 144 2.12 -12.47 2.37
CA GLY A 144 3.19 -11.77 1.64
C GLY A 144 4.03 -10.88 2.56
N TRP A 145 3.39 -10.17 3.51
CA TRP A 145 4.12 -9.44 4.56
C TRP A 145 4.89 -10.39 5.48
N SER A 146 4.24 -11.43 5.99
CA SER A 146 4.86 -12.39 6.91
C SER A 146 6.09 -13.06 6.30
N ALA A 147 6.02 -13.44 5.02
CA ALA A 147 7.13 -14.04 4.30
C ALA A 147 8.34 -13.11 4.17
N ARG A 148 8.08 -11.81 3.96
CA ARG A 148 9.11 -10.77 3.87
C ARG A 148 9.87 -10.61 5.20
N CYS A 149 9.15 -10.58 6.33
CA CYS A 149 9.79 -10.54 7.66
C CYS A 149 10.65 -11.78 7.94
N LEU A 150 10.19 -12.96 7.50
CA LEU A 150 10.92 -14.22 7.70
C LEU A 150 12.21 -14.31 6.87
N GLN A 151 12.26 -13.68 5.69
CA GLN A 151 13.47 -13.61 4.87
C GLN A 151 14.59 -12.80 5.56
N GLU A 152 14.25 -11.82 6.38
CA GLU A 152 15.22 -11.04 7.16
C GLU A 152 15.70 -11.78 8.43
N ALA A 153 14.80 -12.57 9.05
CA ALA A 153 15.08 -13.28 10.29
C ALA A 153 15.98 -14.54 10.14
N GLY A 154 16.24 -15.04 8.92
CA GLY A 154 17.02 -16.26 8.77
C GLY A 154 17.42 -16.71 7.36
N TRP A 155 18.74 -16.63 7.13
CA TRP A 155 19.61 -17.56 6.39
C TRP A 155 19.70 -17.43 4.86
N MET A 156 20.85 -16.92 4.41
CA MET A 156 21.50 -17.44 3.20
C MET A 156 21.69 -18.95 3.38
N ALA A 157 21.03 -19.74 2.53
CA ALA A 157 21.43 -21.12 2.28
C ALA A 157 22.74 -21.16 1.48
#